data_AF-A0A7W1PNC0-F1
#
_entry.id   AF-A0A7W1PNC0-F1
#
_cell.length_a   1.000
_cell.length_b   1.000
_cell.length_c   1.000
_cell.angle_alpha   90.00
_cell.angle_beta   90.00
_cell.angle_gamma   90.00
#
_symmetry.space_group_name_H-M   'P 1'
#
loop_
_entity.id
_entity.type
_entity.pdbx_description
1 polymer ?
#
loop_
_entity_poly.entity_id
_entity_poly.type
_entity_poly.pdbx_seq_one_letter_code
_entity_poly.pdbx_strand_id
1 'polypeptide(L)' 'MEGIDLIHQLRRHRHALPILYLANLGRSTPELEAQLPSDVPILRNPFTADKLRSAVQALLDTALT' A
#
# COMPACT_ATOMS: atom_id res chain seq x y z
N MET A 1 11.04 -3.32 -7.92
CA MET A 1 10.74 -2.16 -8.79
C MET A 1 9.31 -2.22 -9.33
N GLU A 2 8.86 -3.31 -9.96
CA GLU A 2 7.54 -3.39 -10.61
C GLU A 2 6.32 -2.95 -9.76
N GLY A 3 6.30 -3.23 -8.46
CA GLY A 3 5.18 -2.85 -7.59
C GLY A 3 5.03 -1.34 -7.34
N ILE A 4 6.13 -0.61 -7.18
CA ILE A 4 6.10 0.84 -6.92
C ILE A 4 5.77 1.60 -8.21
N ASP A 5 6.34 1.18 -9.33
CA ASP A 5 6.06 1.76 -10.64
C ASP A 5 4.57 1.63 -11.01
N LEU A 6 3.97 0.48 -10.71
CA LEU A 6 2.53 0.26 -10.89
C LEU A 6 1.71 1.23 -10.03
N ILE A 7 2.09 1.47 -8.78
CA ILE A 7 1.39 2.41 -7.89
C ILE A 7 1.41 3.82 -8.48
N HIS A 8 2.56 4.27 -8.98
CA HIS A 8 2.68 5.58 -9.66
C HIS A 8 1.82 5.65 -10.92
N GLN A 9 1.79 4.58 -11.72
CA GLN A 9 0.91 4.50 -12.89
C GLN A 9 -0.57 4.58 -12.50
N LEU A 10 -1.00 3.85 -11.48
CA LEU A 10 -2.37 3.87 -10.99
C LEU A 10 -2.75 5.25 -10.47
N ARG A 11 -1.87 5.92 -9.72
CA ARG A 11 -2.12 7.27 -9.20
C ARG A 11 -2.31 8.32 -10.31
N ARG A 12 -1.64 8.19 -11.46
CA ARG A 12 -1.83 9.09 -12.61
C ARG A 12 -3.21 8.99 -13.26
N HIS A 13 -3.89 7.84 -13.16
CA HIS A 13 -5.15 7.60 -13.86
C HIS A 13 -6.35 7.39 -12.92
N ARG A 14 -6.08 7.09 -11.65
CA ARG A 14 -7.07 6.69 -10.63
C ARG A 14 -6.66 7.27 -9.28
N HIS A 15 -6.71 8.60 -9.15
CA HIS A 15 -6.27 9.30 -7.93
C HIS A 15 -6.95 8.79 -6.65
N ALA A 16 -8.23 8.41 -6.71
CA ALA A 16 -9.01 7.94 -5.56
C ALA A 16 -8.94 6.42 -5.32
N LEU A 17 -8.16 5.64 -6.09
CA LEU A 17 -8.11 4.19 -5.91
C LEU A 17 -7.42 3.85 -4.57
N PRO A 18 -8.06 3.09 -3.66
CA PRO A 18 -7.40 2.65 -2.44
C PRO A 18 -6.30 1.63 -2.77
N ILE A 19 -5.10 1.83 -2.22
CA ILE A 19 -3.94 0.97 -2.46
C ILE A 19 -3.31 0.63 -1.11
N LEU A 20 -3.04 -0.66 -0.87
CA LEU A 20 -2.26 -1.14 0.27
C LEU A 20 -0.95 -1.73 -0.25
N TYR A 21 0.19 -1.27 0.27
CA TYR A 21 1.48 -1.87 -0.07
C TYR A 21 1.84 -2.98 0.93
N LEU A 22 2.05 -4.20 0.43
CA LEU A 22 2.48 -5.34 1.25
C LEU A 22 4.01 -5.45 1.24
N ALA A 23 4.63 -5.05 2.34
CA ALA A 23 6.08 -5.06 2.50
C ALA A 23 6.56 -6.45 2.97
N ASN A 24 7.21 -7.18 2.05
CA ASN A 24 7.83 -8.46 2.33
C ASN A 24 9.21 -8.28 2.98
N LEU A 25 9.48 -9.04 4.05
CA LEU A 25 10.78 -9.08 4.70
C LEU A 25 11.88 -9.42 3.68
N GLY A 26 12.95 -8.62 3.67
CA GLY A 26 14.09 -8.80 2.77
C GLY A 26 13.87 -8.38 1.31
N ARG A 27 12.67 -7.91 0.94
CA ARG A 27 12.39 -7.34 -0.40
C ARG A 27 11.92 -5.89 -0.36
N SER A 28 11.30 -5.47 0.73
CA SER A 28 10.93 -4.08 1.00
C SER A 28 12.03 -3.45 1.85
N THR A 29 12.83 -2.56 1.26
CA THR A 29 13.85 -1.78 1.99
C THR A 29 13.31 -0.38 2.27
N PRO A 30 13.83 0.34 3.28
CA PRO A 30 13.41 1.72 3.55
C PRO A 30 13.53 2.65 2.34
N GLU A 31 14.56 2.46 1.50
CA GLU A 31 14.81 3.25 0.29
C GLU A 31 13.76 2.99 -0.80
N LEU A 32 13.23 1.76 -0.86
CA LEU A 32 12.11 1.42 -1.73
C LEU A 32 10.80 2.00 -1.18
N GLU A 33 10.56 1.86 0.12
CA GLU A 33 9.36 2.38 0.77
C GLU A 33 9.27 3.91 0.69
N ALA A 34 10.40 4.61 0.71
CA ALA A 34 10.48 6.06 0.53
C ALA A 34 10.00 6.55 -0.86
N GLN A 35 9.91 5.66 -1.84
CA GLN A 35 9.42 5.98 -3.19
C GLN A 35 7.90 5.83 -3.32
N LEU A 36 7.22 5.32 -2.28
CA LEU A 36 5.77 5.22 -2.28
C LEU A 36 5.13 6.61 -2.12
N PRO A 37 4.00 6.87 -2.79
CA PRO A 37 3.18 8.04 -2.49
C PRO A 37 2.79 8.09 -1.01
N SER A 38 2.73 9.30 -0.44
CA SER A 38 2.49 9.51 1.00
C SER A 38 1.15 8.99 1.51
N ASP A 39 0.18 8.80 0.61
CA ASP A 39 -1.16 8.30 0.89
C ASP A 39 -1.26 6.77 0.84
N VAL A 40 -0.18 6.05 0.53
CA VAL A 40 -0.18 4.59 0.42
C VAL A 40 0.32 3.96 1.73
N PRO A 41 -0.58 3.35 2.55
CA PRO A 41 -0.16 2.66 3.76
C PRO A 41 0.65 1.40 3.45
N ILE A 42 1.55 1.06 4.37
CA ILE A 42 2.44 -0.10 4.27
C ILE A 42 2.09 -1.12 5.35
N LEU A 43 1.75 -2.35 4.94
CA LEU A 43 1.58 -3.50 5.83
C LEU A 43 2.80 -4.42 5.73
N ARG A 44 3.59 -4.50 6.81
CA ARG A 44 4.83 -5.29 6.88
C ARG A 44 4.58 -6.72 7.34
N ASN A 45 5.21 -7.67 6.65
CA ASN A 45 5.28 -9.06 7.05
C ASN A 45 6.22 -9.29 8.24
N PRO A 46 5.96 -10.31 9.10
CA PRO A 46 4.75 -11.14 9.08
C PRO A 46 3.52 -10.38 9.60
N PHE A 47 2.35 -10.68 9.03
CA PHE A 47 1.06 -10.20 9.54
C PHE A 47 0.04 -11.32 9.62
N THR A 48 -0.97 -11.16 10.48
CA THR A 48 -2.10 -12.07 10.58
C THR A 48 -3.18 -11.70 9.56
N ALA A 49 -4.10 -12.64 9.29
CA ALA A 49 -5.28 -12.36 8.48
C ALA A 49 -6.13 -11.21 9.06
N ASP A 50 -6.23 -11.12 10.38
CA ASP A 50 -6.96 -10.05 11.06
C ASP A 50 -6.30 -8.68 10.82
N LYS A 51 -4.97 -8.61 10.90
CA LYS A 51 -4.24 -7.37 10.62
C LYS A 51 -4.40 -6.92 9.17
N LEU A 52 -4.40 -7.87 8.22
CA LEU A 52 -4.70 -7.57 6.81
C LEU A 52 -6.13 -7.04 6.66
N ARG A 53 -7.12 -7.73 7.27
CA ARG A 53 -8.53 -7.32 7.21
C ARG A 53 -8.73 -5.91 7.77
N SER A 54 -8.14 -5.60 8.92
CA SER A 54 -8.22 -4.27 9.53
C SER A 54 -7.60 -3.19 8.64
N ALA A 55 -6.44 -3.46 8.02
CA ALA A 55 -5.79 -2.51 7.12
C ALA A 55 -6.65 -2.24 5.86
N VAL A 56 -7.27 -3.27 5.30
CA VAL A 56 -8.18 -3.15 4.16
C VAL A 56 -9.47 -2.40 4.55
N GLN A 57 -10.05 -2.68 5.71
CA GLN A 57 -11.26 -1.99 6.18
C GLN A 57 -11.03 -0.48 6.27
N ALA A 58 -9.93 -0.06 6.92
CA ALA A 58 -9.60 1.36 7.06
C ALA A 58 -9.43 2.08 5.70
N LEU A 59 -8.88 1.38 4.70
CA LEU A 59 -8.75 1.91 3.35
C LEU A 59 -10.11 2.09 2.65
N LEU A 60 -11.05 1.18 2.87
CA LEU A 60 -12.39 1.27 2.29
C LEU A 60 -13.22 2.37 2.96
N ASP A 61 -13.11 2.53 4.28
CA ASP A 61 -13.82 3.57 5.02
C ASP A 61 -13.41 4.98 4.55
N THR A 62 -12.12 5.17 4.28
CA THR A 62 -11.56 6.42 3.72
C THR A 62 -12.01 6.67 2.28
N ALA A 63 -12.34 5.63 1.52
CA ALA A 63 -12.72 5.74 0.10
C ALA A 63 -14.22 6.01 -0.10
N LEU A 64 -15.04 5.72 0.92
CA LEU A 64 -16.50 5.83 0.91
C LEU A 64 -17.01 7.08 1.64
N THR A 65 -16.10 7.93 2.13
CA THR A 65 -16.38 9.22 2.77
C THR A 65 -16.04 10.38 1.85
#